data_AF-Q5UWB6-F1
#
_entry.id   AF-Q5UWB6-F1
#
_cell.length_a   1.000
_cell.length_b   1.000
_cell.length_c   1.000
_cell.angle_alpha   90.00
_cell.angle_beta   90.00
_cell.angle_gamma   90.00
#
_symmetry.space_group_name_H-M   'P 1'
#
loop_
_entity.id
_entity.type
_entity.pdbx_description
1 polymer ?
#
loop_
_entity_poly.entity_id
_entity_poly.type
_entity_poly.pdbx_seq_one_letter_code
_entity_poly.pdbx_strand_id
1 'polypeptide(L)'
;MWPAVTLGVASVSTADGTHWAPVHGSVVGGDTLRVRVPDALSSLVADGTTMTIALGVPPAAITTAYLLAVTEQTTTPIQSCGVTGTVPLVPTNGGLVPSATEVVIETTVVDRQPDFRSDRREGWEYVVVSGPLSLSVESVRATDTPVIPISPVGRPLADDIQLTGLATAATLYHRVNNYWGISPVEWVMLPAEAELGICFVASDVLYGGFEWQLANILFSFSSLFDTVVIVDEDVPPQDFGRVLADVWLKSHPARDWTFSEPDAPAATRPHYRTDNETGSRLYVNAAWDPRWKETYIAPRVTFQNSFPGNVRDVARALWDESDTGPEDTTESGASR
;
A
#
# COMPACT_ATOMS: atom_id res chain seq x y z
N MET A 1 -5.41 22.61 8.09
CA MET A 1 -4.55 23.11 7.01
C MET A 1 -4.28 21.96 6.05
N TRP A 2 -4.31 22.18 4.73
CA TRP A 2 -3.93 21.13 3.78
C TRP A 2 -2.44 20.84 3.91
N PRO A 3 -2.01 19.57 3.94
CA PRO A 3 -0.59 19.25 4.02
C PRO A 3 0.11 19.79 2.76
N ALA A 4 1.16 20.55 2.98
CA ALA A 4 2.05 21.08 1.94
C ALA A 4 3.25 20.14 1.69
N VAL A 5 3.48 19.23 2.63
CA VAL A 5 4.45 18.14 2.55
C VAL A 5 3.66 16.85 2.56
N THR A 6 3.69 16.12 1.46
CA THR A 6 3.11 14.77 1.29
C THR A 6 4.03 13.99 0.37
N LEU A 7 3.99 12.65 0.42
CA LEU A 7 4.84 11.79 -0.42
C LEU A 7 6.33 12.15 -0.29
N GLY A 8 6.72 12.62 0.89
CA GLY A 8 8.08 13.02 1.22
C GLY A 8 8.82 11.92 1.97
N VAL A 9 10.15 11.97 1.90
CA VAL A 9 11.04 11.15 2.72
C VAL A 9 11.76 12.06 3.72
N ALA A 10 11.59 11.78 5.00
CA ALA A 10 12.44 12.33 6.05
C ALA A 10 13.71 11.48 6.17
N SER A 11 14.87 12.14 6.16
CA SER A 11 16.18 11.54 6.35
C SER A 11 16.83 12.09 7.61
N VAL A 12 17.35 11.18 8.43
CA VAL A 12 18.16 11.48 9.62
C VAL A 12 19.45 10.66 9.57
N SER A 13 20.59 11.26 9.92
CA SER A 13 21.85 10.56 10.09
C SER A 13 22.12 10.26 11.56
N THR A 14 22.49 9.02 11.87
CA THR A 14 23.01 8.59 13.19
C THR A 14 24.39 7.98 13.03
N ALA A 15 24.98 7.49 14.13
CA ALA A 15 26.23 6.75 14.10
C ALA A 15 26.13 5.43 13.30
N ASP A 16 24.94 4.84 13.23
CA ASP A 16 24.71 3.55 12.56
C ASP A 16 24.44 3.69 11.04
N GLY A 17 24.14 4.91 10.58
CA GLY A 17 23.87 5.20 9.18
C GLY A 17 22.73 6.19 8.98
N THR A 18 22.09 6.15 7.81
CA THR A 18 20.98 7.05 7.45
C THR A 18 19.66 6.31 7.56
N HIS A 19 18.67 6.94 8.18
CA HIS A 19 17.35 6.37 8.40
C HIS A 19 16.31 7.16 7.62
N TRP A 20 15.41 6.44 6.93
CA TRP A 20 14.33 7.04 6.16
C TRP A 20 12.97 6.70 6.74
N ALA A 21 12.06 7.67 6.70
CA ALA A 21 10.66 7.46 7.00
C ALA A 21 9.77 8.32 6.09
N PRO A 22 8.51 7.92 5.85
CA PRO A 22 7.54 8.81 5.22
C PRO A 22 7.31 10.01 6.14
N VAL A 23 7.07 11.16 5.53
CA VAL A 23 6.78 12.40 6.25
C VAL A 23 5.64 13.15 5.58
N HIS A 24 4.75 13.69 6.39
CA HIS A 24 3.74 14.65 5.93
C HIS A 24 3.63 15.81 6.89
N GLY A 25 3.15 16.95 6.42
CA GLY A 25 3.08 18.12 7.25
C GLY A 25 2.64 19.38 6.55
N SER A 26 2.70 20.48 7.28
CA SER A 26 2.25 21.79 6.84
C SER A 26 3.30 22.87 7.08
N VAL A 27 3.31 23.87 6.20
CA VAL A 27 4.09 25.10 6.37
C VAL A 27 3.31 26.03 7.29
N VAL A 28 3.89 26.38 8.44
CA VAL A 28 3.21 27.21 9.46
C VAL A 28 3.73 28.65 9.47
N GLY A 29 4.97 28.86 9.02
CA GLY A 29 5.60 30.16 8.87
C GLY A 29 6.58 30.19 7.71
N GLY A 30 7.30 31.29 7.52
CA GLY A 30 8.26 31.44 6.42
C GLY A 30 9.45 30.49 6.48
N ASP A 31 9.79 30.01 7.68
CA ASP A 31 10.95 29.15 7.98
C ASP A 31 10.56 27.96 8.88
N THR A 32 9.27 27.71 9.09
CA THR A 32 8.80 26.74 10.08
C THR A 32 7.90 25.69 9.43
N LEU A 33 8.32 24.43 9.53
CA LEU A 33 7.53 23.27 9.15
C LEU A 33 7.04 22.54 10.39
N ARG A 34 5.79 22.10 10.36
CA ARG A 34 5.27 21.14 11.34
C ARG A 34 4.90 19.86 10.61
N VAL A 35 5.58 18.78 10.94
CA VAL A 35 5.46 17.51 10.25
C VAL A 35 5.09 16.39 11.21
N ARG A 36 4.68 15.25 10.66
CA ARG A 36 4.48 14.00 11.37
C ARG A 36 5.35 12.93 10.74
N VAL A 37 6.00 12.15 11.58
CA VAL A 37 6.87 11.03 11.20
C VAL A 37 6.57 9.84 12.11
N PRO A 38 6.93 8.60 11.74
CA PRO A 38 6.89 7.47 12.65
C PRO A 38 7.69 7.75 13.94
N ASP A 39 7.17 7.31 15.09
CA ASP A 39 7.82 7.53 16.39
C ASP A 39 9.21 6.89 16.45
N ALA A 40 9.41 5.79 15.74
CA ALA A 40 10.70 5.16 15.57
C ALA A 40 11.74 6.15 15.00
N LEU A 41 11.40 6.98 14.00
CA LEU A 41 12.31 8.01 13.49
C LEU A 41 12.49 9.15 14.50
N SER A 42 11.39 9.62 15.10
CA SER A 42 11.43 10.71 16.08
C SER A 42 12.27 10.38 17.30
N SER A 43 12.39 9.08 17.65
CA SER A 43 13.24 8.58 18.74
C SER A 43 14.74 8.70 18.46
N LEU A 44 15.14 8.79 17.18
CA LEU A 44 16.54 8.89 16.75
C LEU A 44 17.09 10.32 16.78
N VAL A 45 16.22 11.32 16.96
CA VAL A 45 16.59 12.74 16.95
C VAL A 45 16.41 13.39 18.32
N ALA A 46 17.20 14.43 18.59
CA ALA A 46 17.03 15.35 19.70
C ALA A 46 16.81 16.78 19.17
N ASP A 47 16.37 17.69 20.02
CA ASP A 47 16.32 19.11 19.66
C ASP A 47 17.72 19.58 19.24
N GLY A 48 17.79 20.36 18.17
CA GLY A 48 19.05 20.74 17.52
C GLY A 48 19.62 19.71 16.53
N THR A 49 19.00 18.53 16.37
CA THR A 49 19.44 17.56 15.37
C THR A 49 19.01 18.01 13.98
N THR A 50 19.91 17.87 13.01
CA THR A 50 19.62 18.15 11.61
C THR A 50 18.80 17.02 10.98
N MET A 51 17.78 17.39 10.22
CA MET A 51 16.93 16.47 9.47
C MET A 51 16.72 17.02 8.06
N THR A 52 16.63 16.16 7.06
CA THR A 52 16.34 16.55 5.69
C THR A 52 15.01 16.00 5.24
N ILE A 53 14.18 16.84 4.60
CA ILE A 53 12.96 16.42 3.93
C ILE A 53 13.21 16.47 2.42
N ALA A 54 12.99 15.34 1.75
CA ALA A 54 13.13 15.20 0.30
C ALA A 54 11.74 15.02 -0.32
N LEU A 55 11.42 15.83 -1.33
CA LEU A 55 10.16 15.80 -2.09
C LEU A 55 10.44 15.55 -3.57
N GLY A 56 9.50 14.89 -4.24
CA GLY A 56 9.70 14.44 -5.63
C GLY A 56 10.84 13.43 -5.71
N VAL A 57 10.88 12.50 -4.75
CA VAL A 57 11.87 11.42 -4.73
C VAL A 57 11.49 10.33 -5.73
N PRO A 58 12.44 9.49 -6.19
CA PRO A 58 12.14 8.33 -7.02
C PRO A 58 11.14 7.38 -6.34
N PRO A 59 10.24 6.72 -7.09
CA PRO A 59 9.23 5.81 -6.53
C PRO A 59 9.81 4.75 -5.58
N ALA A 60 10.97 4.17 -5.93
CA ALA A 60 11.64 3.18 -5.07
C ALA A 60 12.01 3.73 -3.68
N ALA A 61 12.36 5.02 -3.57
CA ALA A 61 12.71 5.64 -2.30
C ALA A 61 11.48 5.84 -1.40
N ILE A 62 10.38 6.39 -1.93
CA ILE A 62 9.15 6.57 -1.15
C ILE A 62 8.52 5.22 -0.77
N THR A 63 8.51 4.24 -1.68
CA THR A 63 8.03 2.89 -1.37
C THR A 63 8.89 2.24 -0.28
N THR A 64 10.21 2.41 -0.30
CA THR A 64 11.11 1.91 0.76
C THR A 64 10.78 2.56 2.10
N ALA A 65 10.57 3.87 2.14
CA ALA A 65 10.21 4.57 3.37
C ALA A 65 8.88 4.04 3.96
N TYR A 66 7.85 3.86 3.14
CA TYR A 66 6.58 3.27 3.57
C TYR A 66 6.75 1.82 4.06
N LEU A 67 7.54 1.01 3.36
CA LEU A 67 7.81 -0.37 3.77
C LEU A 67 8.49 -0.42 5.14
N LEU A 68 9.52 0.40 5.37
CA LEU A 68 10.20 0.50 6.66
C LEU A 68 9.25 0.98 7.77
N ALA A 69 8.37 1.94 7.49
CA ALA A 69 7.40 2.41 8.47
C ALA A 69 6.38 1.33 8.85
N VAL A 70 5.79 0.66 7.87
CA VAL A 70 4.76 -0.38 8.06
C VAL A 70 5.33 -1.64 8.71
N THR A 71 6.60 -1.96 8.46
CA THR A 71 7.29 -3.09 9.08
C THR A 71 7.93 -2.76 10.43
N GLU A 72 7.77 -1.52 10.92
CA GLU A 72 8.41 -1.00 12.14
C GLU A 72 9.95 -1.07 12.09
N GLN A 73 10.52 -0.97 10.89
CA GLN A 73 11.96 -1.05 10.61
C GLN A 73 12.59 0.31 10.29
N THR A 74 11.92 1.43 10.62
CA THR A 74 12.42 2.80 10.38
C THR A 74 13.79 3.09 11.01
N THR A 75 14.22 2.32 12.02
CA THR A 75 15.56 2.39 12.64
C THR A 75 16.62 1.59 11.90
N THR A 76 16.27 0.96 10.78
CA THR A 76 17.19 0.23 9.93
C THR A 76 17.86 1.21 8.95
N PRO A 77 19.20 1.30 8.94
CA PRO A 77 19.88 2.18 8.00
C PRO A 77 19.60 1.78 6.56
N ILE A 78 19.28 2.76 5.71
CA ILE A 78 18.91 2.57 4.30
C ILE A 78 20.03 1.93 3.48
N GLN A 79 21.27 2.06 3.93
CA GLN A 79 22.43 1.40 3.34
C GLN A 79 22.33 -0.14 3.42
N SER A 80 21.60 -0.66 4.40
CA SER A 80 21.37 -2.11 4.60
C SER A 80 20.09 -2.63 3.91
N CYS A 81 19.24 -1.74 3.40
CA CYS A 81 17.95 -2.08 2.80
C CYS A 81 18.03 -2.44 1.30
N GLY A 82 19.23 -2.42 0.68
CA GLY A 82 19.43 -2.71 -0.73
C GLY A 82 18.98 -1.62 -1.71
N VAL A 83 18.30 -0.56 -1.24
CA VAL A 83 17.82 0.57 -2.07
C VAL A 83 18.95 1.31 -2.78
N THR A 84 20.16 1.29 -2.20
CA THR A 84 21.37 1.92 -2.75
C THR A 84 21.82 1.32 -4.08
N GLY A 85 21.43 0.08 -4.39
CA GLY A 85 21.69 -0.55 -5.69
C GLY A 85 20.78 -0.05 -6.81
N THR A 86 19.64 0.55 -6.47
CA THR A 86 18.60 0.99 -7.42
C THR A 86 18.51 2.52 -7.51
N VAL A 87 18.78 3.22 -6.40
CA VAL A 87 18.65 4.68 -6.29
C VAL A 87 20.00 5.27 -5.86
N PRO A 88 20.68 6.05 -6.73
CA PRO A 88 21.88 6.78 -6.33
C PRO A 88 21.56 7.80 -5.23
N LEU A 89 22.46 7.94 -4.26
CA LEU A 89 22.26 8.79 -3.09
C LEU A 89 23.30 9.91 -3.02
N VAL A 90 22.90 11.04 -2.45
CA VAL A 90 23.76 12.20 -2.18
C VAL A 90 23.66 12.62 -0.72
N PRO A 91 24.75 13.11 -0.11
CA PRO A 91 24.74 13.57 1.27
C PRO A 91 24.10 14.95 1.42
N THR A 92 23.43 15.14 2.55
CA THR A 92 22.87 16.40 3.06
C THR A 92 23.20 16.54 4.55
N ASN A 93 22.85 17.67 5.16
CA ASN A 93 23.05 17.85 6.60
C ASN A 93 22.24 16.86 7.47
N GLY A 94 21.15 16.30 6.94
CA GLY A 94 20.30 15.32 7.62
C GLY A 94 20.54 13.87 7.19
N GLY A 95 21.60 13.57 6.42
CA GLY A 95 21.91 12.21 5.98
C GLY A 95 21.88 12.05 4.45
N LEU A 96 21.65 10.83 3.98
CA LEU A 96 21.60 10.54 2.55
C LEU A 96 20.18 10.70 1.99
N VAL A 97 20.04 11.34 0.84
CA VAL A 97 18.77 11.42 0.09
C VAL A 97 18.99 10.95 -1.36
N PRO A 98 17.93 10.56 -2.09
CA PRO A 98 18.04 10.25 -3.51
C PRO A 98 18.62 11.41 -4.32
N SER A 99 19.53 11.13 -5.25
CA SER A 99 20.14 12.16 -6.08
C SER A 99 19.14 12.83 -7.04
N ALA A 100 18.13 12.07 -7.47
CA ALA A 100 17.05 12.54 -8.34
C ALA A 100 15.85 13.04 -7.52
N THR A 101 16.12 13.86 -6.50
CA THR A 101 15.09 14.53 -5.69
C THR A 101 14.80 15.92 -6.29
N GLU A 102 13.53 16.27 -6.42
CA GLU A 102 13.10 17.57 -6.96
C GLU A 102 13.33 18.73 -5.99
N VAL A 103 13.05 18.52 -4.69
CA VAL A 103 13.24 19.52 -3.63
C VAL A 103 13.84 18.87 -2.38
N VAL A 104 14.94 19.44 -1.89
CA VAL A 104 15.61 19.08 -0.64
C VAL A 104 15.47 20.25 0.34
N ILE A 105 14.85 19.99 1.49
CA ILE A 105 14.68 20.97 2.57
C ILE A 105 15.56 20.51 3.74
N GLU A 106 16.61 21.27 4.02
CA GLU A 106 17.46 21.04 5.19
C GLU A 106 16.90 21.79 6.39
N THR A 107 16.75 21.08 7.50
CA THR A 107 16.06 21.56 8.68
C THR A 107 16.79 21.17 9.96
N THR A 108 16.47 21.87 11.04
CA THR A 108 16.83 21.49 12.40
C THR A 108 15.58 21.26 13.23
N VAL A 109 15.57 20.19 14.03
CA VAL A 109 14.47 19.88 14.96
C VAL A 109 14.47 20.92 16.08
N VAL A 110 13.37 21.66 16.20
CA VAL A 110 13.18 22.71 17.23
C VAL A 110 12.43 22.17 18.44
N ASP A 111 11.42 21.34 18.18
CA ASP A 111 10.56 20.77 19.21
C ASP A 111 10.06 19.39 18.74
N ARG A 112 10.25 18.37 19.58
CA ARG A 112 9.79 17.00 19.34
C ARG A 112 8.35 16.73 19.76
N GLN A 113 7.73 17.64 20.48
CA GLN A 113 6.34 17.51 20.95
C GLN A 113 5.58 18.84 20.81
N PRO A 114 5.59 19.46 19.61
CA PRO A 114 4.87 20.70 19.43
C PRO A 114 3.38 20.47 19.61
N ASP A 115 2.68 21.50 20.05
CA ASP A 115 1.22 21.54 19.99
C ASP A 115 0.78 21.68 18.52
N PHE A 116 0.77 20.54 17.84
CA PHE A 116 0.45 20.39 16.42
C PHE A 116 -0.46 19.19 16.23
N ARG A 117 -1.65 19.48 15.74
CA ARG A 117 -2.59 18.47 15.25
C ARG A 117 -2.79 18.73 13.77
N SER A 118 -2.49 17.73 12.96
CA SER A 118 -2.91 17.74 11.57
C SER A 118 -4.40 17.42 11.51
N ASP A 119 -5.15 18.11 10.66
CA ASP A 119 -6.57 17.81 10.40
C ASP A 119 -6.73 16.51 9.58
N ARG A 120 -5.61 15.95 9.10
CA ARG A 120 -5.55 14.76 8.24
C ARG A 120 -4.48 13.80 8.74
N ARG A 121 -4.77 12.52 8.61
CA ARG A 121 -3.87 11.41 8.92
C ARG A 121 -3.53 10.69 7.62
N GLU A 122 -2.25 10.49 7.33
CA GLU A 122 -1.81 9.68 6.19
C GLU A 122 -2.01 8.19 6.48
N GLY A 123 -2.17 7.39 5.42
CA GLY A 123 -2.39 5.95 5.49
C GLY A 123 -1.44 5.21 6.45
N TRP A 124 -0.13 5.48 6.38
CA TRP A 124 0.87 4.77 7.18
C TRP A 124 0.69 5.00 8.68
N GLU A 125 0.16 6.15 9.09
CA GLU A 125 -0.06 6.45 10.49
C GLU A 125 -1.12 5.52 11.11
N TYR A 126 -2.02 4.92 10.32
CA TYR A 126 -3.00 3.96 10.82
C TYR A 126 -2.36 2.60 11.18
N VAL A 127 -1.13 2.36 10.69
CA VAL A 127 -0.38 1.12 10.91
C VAL A 127 0.69 1.30 11.99
N VAL A 128 1.36 2.46 12.01
CA VAL A 128 2.46 2.74 12.94
C VAL A 128 2.18 3.98 13.79
N VAL A 129 2.64 3.95 15.04
CA VAL A 129 2.55 5.10 15.94
C VAL A 129 3.40 6.25 15.40
N SER A 130 2.87 7.47 15.48
CA SER A 130 3.46 8.66 14.87
C SER A 130 3.31 9.89 15.73
N GLY A 131 4.30 10.76 15.64
CA GLY A 131 4.47 11.93 16.47
C GLY A 131 4.69 13.20 15.65
N PRO A 132 4.24 14.36 16.14
CA PRO A 132 4.54 15.62 15.47
C PRO A 132 5.98 16.08 15.75
N LEU A 133 6.59 16.79 14.80
CA LEU A 133 7.86 17.50 14.97
C LEU A 133 7.72 18.93 14.45
N SER A 134 8.34 19.89 15.14
CA SER A 134 8.51 21.26 14.65
C SER A 134 9.94 21.44 14.16
N LEU A 135 10.09 21.91 12.93
CA LEU A 135 11.36 22.04 12.24
C LEU A 135 11.57 23.49 11.82
N SER A 136 12.79 23.99 12.01
CA SER A 136 13.25 25.24 11.42
C SER A 136 13.98 24.94 10.12
N VAL A 137 13.58 25.60 9.04
CA VAL A 137 14.15 25.46 7.70
C VAL A 137 15.41 26.30 7.62
N GLU A 138 16.53 25.66 7.30
CA GLU A 138 17.83 26.32 7.15
C GLU A 138 18.13 26.62 5.69
N SER A 139 17.80 25.68 4.79
CA SER A 139 17.96 25.88 3.37
C SER A 139 16.98 25.03 2.55
N VAL A 140 16.63 25.53 1.37
CA VAL A 140 15.86 24.80 0.37
C VAL A 140 16.67 24.77 -0.91
N ARG A 141 16.89 23.57 -1.44
CA ARG A 141 17.52 23.34 -2.74
C ARG A 141 16.50 22.66 -3.64
N ALA A 142 16.38 23.11 -4.87
CA ALA A 142 15.45 22.56 -5.84
C ALA A 142 16.12 22.47 -7.21
N THR A 143 15.55 21.63 -8.08
CA THR A 143 15.87 21.65 -9.52
C THR A 143 15.41 22.97 -10.15
N ASP A 144 15.86 23.26 -11.38
CA ASP A 144 15.50 24.52 -12.07
C ASP A 144 13.97 24.63 -12.32
N THR A 145 13.29 23.49 -12.47
CA THR A 145 11.84 23.39 -12.69
C THR A 145 11.27 22.26 -11.82
N PRO A 146 11.07 22.48 -10.51
CA PRO A 146 10.77 21.41 -9.58
C PRO A 146 9.36 20.86 -9.72
N VAL A 147 9.24 19.54 -9.73
CA VAL A 147 7.95 18.84 -9.70
C VAL A 147 7.64 18.37 -8.28
N ILE A 148 6.74 19.08 -7.60
CA ILE A 148 6.38 18.75 -6.21
C ILE A 148 5.18 17.79 -6.20
N PRO A 149 5.31 16.56 -5.66
CA PRO A 149 4.20 15.63 -5.56
C PRO A 149 3.24 16.05 -4.45
N ILE A 150 1.94 15.94 -4.70
CA ILE A 150 0.88 16.27 -3.74
C ILE A 150 -0.11 15.10 -3.69
N SER A 151 -0.26 14.48 -2.52
CA SER A 151 -1.33 13.50 -2.27
C SER A 151 -2.57 14.21 -1.71
N PRO A 152 -3.79 13.89 -2.19
CA PRO A 152 -5.03 14.39 -1.60
C PRO A 152 -5.38 13.62 -0.30
N VAL A 153 -4.50 13.70 0.71
CA VAL A 153 -4.58 12.93 1.97
C VAL A 153 -5.98 12.95 2.58
N GLY A 154 -6.49 11.76 2.93
CA GLY A 154 -7.84 11.59 3.47
C GLY A 154 -8.95 11.66 2.41
N ARG A 155 -8.61 11.48 1.13
CA ARG A 155 -9.57 11.12 0.08
C ARG A 155 -9.44 9.63 -0.24
N PRO A 156 -10.54 8.97 -0.66
CA PRO A 156 -10.47 7.61 -1.16
C PRO A 156 -9.47 7.52 -2.33
N LEU A 157 -8.79 6.39 -2.45
CA LEU A 157 -7.83 6.11 -3.53
C LEU A 157 -6.60 7.04 -3.58
N ALA A 158 -6.36 7.85 -2.55
CA ALA A 158 -5.16 8.67 -2.47
C ALA A 158 -3.87 7.82 -2.41
N ASP A 159 -2.77 8.39 -2.87
CA ASP A 159 -1.48 7.69 -2.99
C ASP A 159 -0.97 7.12 -1.66
N ASP A 160 -1.25 7.81 -0.55
CA ASP A 160 -0.86 7.35 0.79
C ASP A 160 -1.60 6.07 1.21
N ILE A 161 -2.87 5.92 0.81
CA ILE A 161 -3.65 4.70 1.05
C ILE A 161 -3.14 3.56 0.16
N GLN A 162 -2.84 3.84 -1.10
CA GLN A 162 -2.28 2.85 -2.04
C GLN A 162 -0.93 2.31 -1.56
N LEU A 163 -0.01 3.20 -1.18
CA LEU A 163 1.32 2.83 -0.66
C LEU A 163 1.22 2.03 0.65
N THR A 164 0.30 2.44 1.54
CA THR A 164 0.07 1.73 2.81
C THR A 164 -0.54 0.35 2.57
N GLY A 165 -1.51 0.24 1.67
CA GLY A 165 -2.12 -1.03 1.28
C GLY A 165 -1.11 -1.99 0.69
N LEU A 166 -0.26 -1.51 -0.23
CA LEU A 166 0.81 -2.30 -0.85
C LEU A 166 1.83 -2.79 0.20
N ALA A 167 2.36 -1.89 1.03
CA ALA A 167 3.35 -2.24 2.05
C ALA A 167 2.78 -3.21 3.09
N THR A 168 1.54 -3.01 3.51
CA THR A 168 0.86 -3.91 4.46
C THR A 168 0.60 -5.27 3.82
N ALA A 169 0.11 -5.31 2.59
CA ALA A 169 -0.15 -6.55 1.87
C ALA A 169 1.13 -7.39 1.70
N ALA A 170 2.24 -6.77 1.28
CA ALA A 170 3.53 -7.44 1.17
C ALA A 170 4.01 -8.00 2.52
N THR A 171 3.82 -7.23 3.59
CA THR A 171 4.18 -7.65 4.96
C THR A 171 3.34 -8.85 5.42
N LEU A 172 2.03 -8.81 5.20
CA LEU A 172 1.13 -9.90 5.55
C LEU A 172 1.43 -11.17 4.75
N TYR A 173 1.63 -11.03 3.44
CA TYR A 173 2.04 -12.13 2.57
C TYR A 173 3.28 -12.84 3.11
N HIS A 174 4.33 -12.08 3.42
CA HIS A 174 5.57 -12.64 3.94
C HIS A 174 5.39 -13.28 5.32
N ARG A 175 4.64 -12.64 6.23
CA ARG A 175 4.41 -13.19 7.58
C ARG A 175 3.62 -14.48 7.55
N VAL A 176 2.53 -14.52 6.78
CA VAL A 176 1.65 -15.70 6.70
C VAL A 176 2.38 -16.88 6.05
N ASN A 177 3.06 -16.66 4.92
CA ASN A 177 3.79 -17.73 4.21
C ASN A 177 5.04 -18.24 4.93
N ASN A 178 5.48 -17.57 6.01
CA ASN A 178 6.56 -18.05 6.87
C ASN A 178 6.06 -18.58 8.22
N TYR A 179 4.75 -18.51 8.50
CA TYR A 179 4.22 -18.85 9.82
C TYR A 179 4.16 -20.37 10.08
N TRP A 180 3.69 -21.14 9.10
CA TRP A 180 3.45 -22.59 9.25
C TRP A 180 4.55 -23.49 8.66
N GLY A 181 5.63 -22.92 8.12
CA GLY A 181 6.63 -23.67 7.36
C GLY A 181 6.15 -24.16 5.99
N ILE A 182 4.99 -23.68 5.56
CA ILE A 182 4.39 -23.85 4.23
C ILE A 182 3.99 -22.46 3.71
N SER A 183 3.83 -22.33 2.39
CA SER A 183 3.42 -21.07 1.73
C SER A 183 2.06 -21.23 1.04
N PRO A 184 0.95 -21.25 1.79
CA PRO A 184 -0.38 -21.51 1.26
C PRO A 184 -1.02 -20.31 0.55
N VAL A 185 -0.48 -19.11 0.74
CA VAL A 185 -1.04 -17.87 0.20
C VAL A 185 -0.32 -17.48 -1.09
N GLU A 186 -1.08 -17.31 -2.17
CA GLU A 186 -0.55 -16.85 -3.46
C GLU A 186 -0.44 -15.33 -3.51
N TRP A 187 -1.42 -14.61 -2.97
CA TRP A 187 -1.34 -13.16 -2.81
C TRP A 187 -2.24 -12.63 -1.68
N VAL A 188 -1.88 -11.45 -1.17
CA VAL A 188 -2.69 -10.66 -0.24
C VAL A 188 -2.92 -9.29 -0.87
N MET A 189 -4.12 -8.72 -0.70
CA MET A 189 -4.45 -7.40 -1.20
C MET A 189 -5.34 -6.64 -0.21
N LEU A 190 -4.98 -5.39 0.06
CA LEU A 190 -5.81 -4.42 0.78
C LEU A 190 -6.17 -3.31 -0.20
N PRO A 191 -7.33 -3.40 -0.89
CA PRO A 191 -7.68 -2.45 -1.93
C PRO A 191 -7.97 -1.07 -1.32
N ALA A 192 -7.48 -0.03 -1.99
CA ALA A 192 -7.75 1.35 -1.60
C ALA A 192 -9.23 1.71 -1.78
N GLU A 193 -9.94 1.01 -2.67
CA GLU A 193 -11.38 1.11 -2.91
C GLU A 193 -12.19 0.75 -1.65
N ALA A 194 -11.67 -0.16 -0.83
CA ALA A 194 -12.24 -0.54 0.46
C ALA A 194 -11.60 0.23 1.63
N GLU A 195 -10.84 1.28 1.34
CA GLU A 195 -10.11 2.09 2.32
C GLU A 195 -9.22 1.28 3.28
N LEU A 196 -8.71 0.13 2.81
CA LEU A 196 -7.94 -0.87 3.58
C LEU A 196 -8.73 -1.61 4.69
N GLY A 197 -10.06 -1.41 4.76
CA GLY A 197 -10.94 -2.03 5.75
C GLY A 197 -11.30 -3.50 5.47
N ILE A 198 -10.91 -4.02 4.29
CA ILE A 198 -11.11 -5.41 3.89
C ILE A 198 -9.78 -5.98 3.39
N CYS A 199 -9.42 -7.17 3.86
CA CYS A 199 -8.28 -7.93 3.39
C CYS A 199 -8.74 -9.05 2.45
N PHE A 200 -8.26 -9.05 1.22
CA PHE A 200 -8.46 -10.15 0.28
C PHE A 200 -7.21 -11.02 0.27
N VAL A 201 -7.39 -12.34 0.30
CA VAL A 201 -6.30 -13.30 0.26
C VAL A 201 -6.67 -14.43 -0.69
N ALA A 202 -5.78 -14.73 -1.64
CA ALA A 202 -5.88 -15.96 -2.42
C ALA A 202 -5.01 -17.03 -1.79
N SER A 203 -5.60 -18.20 -1.57
CA SER A 203 -4.94 -19.29 -0.87
C SER A 203 -5.37 -20.65 -1.40
N ASP A 204 -4.45 -21.61 -1.36
CA ASP A 204 -4.80 -23.02 -1.41
C ASP A 204 -5.39 -23.43 -0.05
N VAL A 205 -6.67 -23.81 -0.02
CA VAL A 205 -7.34 -24.23 1.22
C VAL A 205 -7.02 -25.69 1.48
N LEU A 206 -5.99 -25.95 2.27
CA LEU A 206 -5.41 -27.29 2.44
C LEU A 206 -6.34 -28.33 3.10
N TYR A 207 -7.22 -27.89 3.99
CA TYR A 207 -8.18 -28.73 4.69
C TYR A 207 -9.32 -27.88 5.26
N GLY A 208 -10.47 -28.49 5.54
CA GLY A 208 -11.59 -27.77 6.14
C GLY A 208 -11.24 -27.21 7.53
N GLY A 209 -11.45 -25.91 7.72
CA GLY A 209 -11.07 -25.15 8.91
C GLY A 209 -9.74 -24.39 8.77
N PHE A 210 -8.98 -24.61 7.69
CA PHE A 210 -7.78 -23.83 7.39
C PHE A 210 -8.11 -22.36 7.15
N GLU A 211 -9.22 -22.08 6.48
CA GLU A 211 -9.75 -20.74 6.21
C GLU A 211 -9.95 -19.92 7.50
N TRP A 212 -10.46 -20.56 8.55
CA TRP A 212 -10.63 -19.94 9.86
C TRP A 212 -9.27 -19.60 10.50
N GLN A 213 -8.29 -20.49 10.39
CA GLN A 213 -6.94 -20.26 10.92
C GLN A 213 -6.26 -19.10 10.18
N LEU A 214 -6.34 -19.10 8.85
CA LEU A 214 -5.79 -18.06 8.00
C LEU A 214 -6.37 -16.68 8.33
N ALA A 215 -7.69 -16.57 8.44
CA ALA A 215 -8.35 -15.32 8.80
C ALA A 215 -7.89 -14.81 10.17
N ASN A 216 -7.86 -15.67 11.20
CA ASN A 216 -7.43 -15.27 12.55
C ASN A 216 -5.98 -14.81 12.60
N ILE A 217 -5.08 -15.41 11.82
CA ILE A 217 -3.70 -14.95 11.72
C ILE A 217 -3.64 -13.57 11.08
N LEU A 218 -4.34 -13.35 9.96
CA LEU A 218 -4.39 -12.05 9.30
C LEU A 218 -4.92 -10.96 10.24
N PHE A 219 -5.99 -11.24 10.99
CA PHE A 219 -6.52 -10.35 12.02
C PHE A 219 -5.60 -10.10 13.21
N SER A 220 -4.65 -11.01 13.46
CA SER A 220 -3.64 -10.85 14.51
C SER A 220 -2.44 -10.03 14.03
N PHE A 221 -2.18 -9.99 12.73
CA PHE A 221 -1.06 -9.27 12.15
C PHE A 221 -1.37 -7.84 11.70
N SER A 222 -2.65 -7.46 11.60
CA SER A 222 -3.06 -6.11 11.22
C SER A 222 -4.32 -5.67 11.96
N SER A 223 -4.36 -4.40 12.33
CA SER A 223 -5.54 -3.72 12.88
C SER A 223 -6.32 -2.93 11.83
N LEU A 224 -5.87 -2.90 10.56
CA LEU A 224 -6.52 -2.08 9.53
C LEU A 224 -7.93 -2.56 9.20
N PHE A 225 -8.15 -3.87 9.13
CA PHE A 225 -9.39 -4.48 8.67
C PHE A 225 -10.02 -5.36 9.73
N ASP A 226 -11.34 -5.48 9.69
CA ASP A 226 -12.13 -6.45 10.46
C ASP A 226 -12.83 -7.46 9.55
N THR A 227 -12.65 -7.33 8.23
CA THR A 227 -13.17 -8.27 7.23
C THR A 227 -12.03 -8.92 6.45
N VAL A 228 -12.04 -10.25 6.37
CA VAL A 228 -11.14 -11.05 5.52
C VAL A 228 -11.95 -11.82 4.50
N VAL A 229 -11.56 -11.78 3.24
CA VAL A 229 -12.17 -12.55 2.14
C VAL A 229 -11.12 -13.49 1.58
N ILE A 230 -11.41 -14.79 1.64
CA ILE A 230 -10.53 -15.85 1.15
C ILE A 230 -11.06 -16.32 -0.20
N VAL A 231 -10.23 -16.30 -1.23
CA VAL A 231 -10.54 -16.82 -2.57
C VAL A 231 -9.53 -17.90 -2.96
N ASP A 232 -9.86 -18.66 -4.00
CA ASP A 232 -8.95 -19.67 -4.55
C ASP A 232 -7.67 -19.04 -5.13
N GLU A 233 -6.57 -19.81 -5.08
CA GLU A 233 -5.25 -19.42 -5.60
C GLU A 233 -5.21 -19.08 -7.10
N ASP A 234 -6.17 -19.59 -7.88
CA ASP A 234 -6.22 -19.44 -9.34
C ASP A 234 -6.79 -18.09 -9.80
N VAL A 235 -7.26 -17.25 -8.87
CA VAL A 235 -7.84 -15.95 -9.17
C VAL A 235 -6.74 -14.89 -9.21
N PRO A 236 -6.50 -14.22 -10.36
CA PRO A 236 -5.49 -13.17 -10.44
C PRO A 236 -5.94 -11.91 -9.67
N PRO A 237 -5.06 -11.22 -8.93
CA PRO A 237 -5.44 -10.05 -8.14
C PRO A 237 -5.78 -8.84 -9.01
N GLN A 238 -5.30 -8.79 -10.25
CA GLN A 238 -5.58 -7.69 -11.19
C GLN A 238 -7.04 -7.70 -11.67
N ASP A 239 -7.72 -8.85 -11.59
CA ASP A 239 -9.13 -8.97 -11.93
C ASP A 239 -9.98 -8.94 -10.66
N PHE A 240 -9.96 -7.80 -9.97
CA PHE A 240 -10.70 -7.65 -8.72
C PHE A 240 -12.22 -7.82 -8.89
N GLY A 241 -12.75 -7.56 -10.09
CA GLY A 241 -14.14 -7.88 -10.44
C GLY A 241 -14.43 -9.38 -10.32
N ARG A 242 -13.51 -10.25 -10.74
CA ARG A 242 -13.62 -11.70 -10.53
C ARG A 242 -13.49 -12.10 -9.07
N VAL A 243 -12.60 -11.48 -8.31
CA VAL A 243 -12.45 -11.72 -6.86
C VAL A 243 -13.79 -11.43 -6.15
N LEU A 244 -14.43 -10.31 -6.47
CA LEU A 244 -15.74 -9.96 -5.91
C LEU A 244 -16.85 -10.89 -6.39
N ALA A 245 -16.83 -11.34 -7.66
CA ALA A 245 -17.81 -12.28 -8.18
C ALA A 245 -17.76 -13.63 -7.44
N ASP A 246 -16.57 -14.11 -7.08
CA ASP A 246 -16.40 -15.36 -6.34
C ASP A 246 -17.08 -15.32 -4.97
N VAL A 247 -17.10 -14.17 -4.30
CA VAL A 247 -17.87 -14.00 -3.06
C VAL A 247 -19.33 -14.38 -3.30
N TRP A 248 -19.96 -13.89 -4.38
CA TRP A 248 -21.37 -14.18 -4.66
C TRP A 248 -21.64 -15.58 -5.23
N LEU A 249 -20.66 -16.16 -5.92
CA LEU A 249 -20.82 -17.44 -6.61
C LEU A 249 -20.43 -18.65 -5.77
N LYS A 250 -19.47 -18.49 -4.86
CA LYS A 250 -18.88 -19.60 -4.09
C LYS A 250 -19.25 -19.55 -2.62
N SER A 251 -19.41 -18.37 -2.02
CA SER A 251 -19.74 -18.27 -0.60
C SER A 251 -21.25 -18.43 -0.35
N HIS A 252 -21.63 -19.48 0.37
CA HIS A 252 -23.00 -19.70 0.78
C HIS A 252 -23.34 -18.77 1.97
N PRO A 253 -24.34 -17.88 1.88
CA PRO A 253 -24.60 -16.85 2.90
C PRO A 253 -24.77 -17.36 4.34
N ALA A 254 -25.32 -18.57 4.51
CA ALA A 254 -25.54 -19.16 5.83
C ALA A 254 -24.38 -20.01 6.37
N ARG A 255 -23.32 -20.25 5.60
CA ARG A 255 -22.24 -21.17 5.97
C ARG A 255 -20.86 -20.53 5.90
N ASP A 256 -20.63 -19.72 4.88
CA ASP A 256 -19.29 -19.24 4.54
C ASP A 256 -19.05 -17.79 4.98
N TRP A 257 -20.06 -17.17 5.61
CA TRP A 257 -19.98 -15.85 6.22
C TRP A 257 -19.96 -16.03 7.73
N THR A 258 -18.76 -16.03 8.30
CA THR A 258 -18.58 -16.34 9.72
C THR A 258 -18.14 -15.11 10.49
N PHE A 259 -18.91 -14.78 11.53
CA PHE A 259 -18.59 -13.72 12.47
C PHE A 259 -17.84 -14.29 13.67
N SER A 260 -16.86 -13.54 14.18
CA SER A 260 -16.29 -13.79 15.50
C SER A 260 -17.24 -13.34 16.60
N GLU A 261 -16.92 -13.75 17.84
CA GLU A 261 -17.49 -13.13 19.03
C GLU A 261 -17.27 -11.60 19.04
N PRO A 262 -18.14 -10.83 19.74
CA PRO A 262 -18.14 -9.37 19.72
C PRO A 262 -17.05 -8.73 20.61
N ASP A 263 -16.00 -9.48 20.96
CA ASP A 263 -14.89 -9.07 21.82
C ASP A 263 -13.63 -8.67 21.03
N ALA A 264 -13.67 -8.73 19.70
CA ALA A 264 -12.53 -8.36 18.89
C ALA A 264 -12.26 -6.84 18.95
N PRO A 265 -10.98 -6.42 19.02
CA PRO A 265 -10.61 -5.01 18.97
C PRO A 265 -11.14 -4.33 17.69
N ALA A 266 -11.54 -3.07 17.81
CA ALA A 266 -11.96 -2.26 16.66
C ALA A 266 -10.84 -2.18 15.61
N ALA A 267 -11.19 -2.40 14.35
CA ALA A 267 -10.30 -2.10 13.23
C ALA A 267 -10.21 -0.59 13.00
N THR A 268 -9.08 -0.12 12.51
CA THR A 268 -8.76 1.31 12.44
C THR A 268 -9.28 2.00 11.18
N ARG A 269 -9.68 1.25 10.15
CA ARG A 269 -10.09 1.79 8.84
C ARG A 269 -11.58 1.72 8.50
N PRO A 270 -12.35 0.71 8.90
CA PRO A 270 -13.78 0.69 8.58
C PRO A 270 -14.50 1.95 9.09
N HIS A 271 -15.33 2.56 8.24
CA HIS A 271 -16.01 3.82 8.54
C HIS A 271 -17.35 3.65 9.29
N TYR A 272 -17.91 2.44 9.31
CA TYR A 272 -19.21 2.18 9.93
C TYR A 272 -19.17 2.13 11.46
N ARG A 273 -17.98 2.05 12.07
CA ARG A 273 -17.82 2.10 13.53
C ARG A 273 -16.59 2.90 13.94
N THR A 274 -16.81 3.97 14.71
CA THR A 274 -15.76 4.93 15.10
C THR A 274 -15.72 5.20 16.61
N ASP A 275 -16.49 4.47 17.41
CA ASP A 275 -16.57 4.58 18.87
C ASP A 275 -15.43 3.87 19.61
N ASN A 276 -14.62 3.09 18.88
CA ASN A 276 -13.51 2.29 19.40
C ASN A 276 -13.93 1.18 20.39
N GLU A 277 -15.20 0.79 20.39
CA GLU A 277 -15.69 -0.35 21.20
C GLU A 277 -15.27 -1.69 20.57
N THR A 278 -15.35 -2.81 21.30
CA THR A 278 -15.11 -4.15 20.75
C THR A 278 -16.26 -4.62 19.88
N GLY A 279 -16.01 -5.51 18.92
CA GLY A 279 -17.03 -6.01 18.00
C GLY A 279 -16.66 -7.33 17.35
N SER A 280 -17.47 -7.74 16.37
CA SER A 280 -17.23 -8.95 15.60
C SER A 280 -16.36 -8.64 14.39
N ARG A 281 -15.45 -9.56 14.08
CA ARG A 281 -14.76 -9.65 12.79
C ARG A 281 -15.52 -10.60 11.87
N LEU A 282 -15.40 -10.41 10.56
CA LEU A 282 -16.04 -11.24 9.55
C LEU A 282 -14.96 -11.91 8.71
N TYR A 283 -15.00 -13.23 8.56
CA TYR A 283 -14.33 -13.86 7.43
C TYR A 283 -15.33 -14.48 6.47
N VAL A 284 -15.06 -14.31 5.19
CA VAL A 284 -15.86 -14.85 4.08
C VAL A 284 -15.03 -15.88 3.34
N ASN A 285 -15.48 -17.14 3.35
CA ASN A 285 -14.87 -18.19 2.54
C ASN A 285 -15.49 -18.22 1.15
N ALA A 286 -14.76 -17.72 0.16
CA ALA A 286 -15.12 -17.76 -1.25
C ALA A 286 -14.16 -18.66 -2.05
N ALA A 287 -13.53 -19.63 -1.39
CA ALA A 287 -12.75 -20.70 -2.00
C ALA A 287 -13.58 -21.99 -2.08
N TRP A 288 -13.17 -22.95 -2.90
CA TRP A 288 -13.83 -24.25 -2.96
C TRP A 288 -13.56 -25.08 -1.70
N ASP A 289 -14.54 -25.89 -1.28
CA ASP A 289 -14.35 -26.83 -0.16
C ASP A 289 -13.33 -27.91 -0.59
N PRO A 290 -12.20 -28.07 0.14
CA PRO A 290 -11.15 -29.01 -0.23
C PRO A 290 -11.58 -30.48 -0.19
N ARG A 291 -12.74 -30.79 0.39
CA ARG A 291 -13.31 -32.14 0.39
C ARG A 291 -14.06 -32.44 -0.91
N TRP A 292 -14.34 -31.43 -1.73
CA TRP A 292 -15.02 -31.64 -3.01
C TRP A 292 -14.07 -32.29 -4.00
N LYS A 293 -14.61 -33.19 -4.81
CA LYS A 293 -13.83 -33.75 -5.93
C LYS A 293 -13.70 -32.67 -6.99
N GLU A 294 -12.52 -32.56 -7.62
CA GLU A 294 -12.29 -31.65 -8.75
C GLU A 294 -13.37 -31.79 -9.84
N THR A 295 -13.88 -33.01 -10.08
CA THR A 295 -14.95 -33.27 -11.05
C THR A 295 -16.29 -32.60 -10.73
N TYR A 296 -16.50 -32.14 -9.50
CA TYR A 296 -17.70 -31.42 -9.09
C TYR A 296 -17.55 -29.89 -9.24
N ILE A 297 -16.32 -29.41 -9.38
CA ILE A 297 -16.02 -28.00 -9.55
C ILE A 297 -16.19 -27.69 -11.04
N ALA A 298 -17.17 -26.84 -11.34
CA ALA A 298 -17.39 -26.42 -12.72
C ALA A 298 -16.20 -25.56 -13.19
N PRO A 299 -15.61 -25.86 -14.35
CA PRO A 299 -14.55 -25.02 -14.90
C PRO A 299 -15.11 -23.62 -15.14
N ARG A 300 -14.33 -22.60 -14.79
CA ARG A 300 -14.76 -21.22 -14.95
C ARG A 300 -14.99 -20.89 -16.43
N VAL A 301 -16.11 -20.25 -16.75
CA VAL A 301 -16.42 -19.80 -18.11
C VAL A 301 -15.70 -18.48 -18.38
N THR A 302 -14.53 -18.56 -19.00
CA THR A 302 -13.70 -17.40 -19.38
C THR A 302 -13.13 -17.60 -20.77
N PHE A 303 -12.70 -16.53 -21.43
CA PHE A 303 -11.99 -16.67 -22.70
C PHE A 303 -10.75 -17.58 -22.56
N GLN A 304 -10.06 -17.51 -21.42
CA GLN A 304 -8.89 -18.32 -21.13
C GLN A 304 -9.21 -19.81 -20.97
N ASN A 305 -10.34 -20.17 -20.37
CA ASN A 305 -10.63 -21.56 -19.99
C ASN A 305 -11.64 -22.24 -20.94
N SER A 306 -12.50 -21.46 -21.61
CA SER A 306 -13.55 -21.99 -22.49
C SER A 306 -13.09 -22.27 -23.91
N PHE A 307 -11.92 -21.74 -24.32
CA PHE A 307 -11.39 -21.92 -25.67
C PHE A 307 -9.97 -22.53 -25.64
N PRO A 308 -9.67 -23.50 -26.54
CA PRO A 308 -8.32 -24.05 -26.68
C PRO A 308 -7.28 -22.98 -27.08
N GLY A 309 -6.00 -23.26 -26.81
CA GLY A 309 -4.88 -22.33 -27.08
C GLY A 309 -4.87 -21.76 -28.49
N ASN A 310 -4.97 -22.62 -29.51
CA ASN A 310 -4.97 -22.20 -30.91
C ASN A 310 -6.11 -21.23 -31.26
N VAL A 311 -7.30 -21.42 -30.71
CA VAL A 311 -8.44 -20.51 -30.93
C VAL A 311 -8.16 -19.16 -30.27
N ARG A 312 -7.60 -19.15 -29.07
CA ARG A 312 -7.23 -17.92 -28.36
C ARG A 312 -6.15 -17.13 -29.11
N ASP A 313 -5.16 -17.81 -29.67
CA ASP A 313 -4.06 -17.18 -30.40
C ASP A 313 -4.54 -16.58 -31.73
N VAL A 314 -5.41 -17.29 -32.48
CA VAL A 314 -6.04 -16.75 -33.69
C VAL A 314 -6.89 -15.52 -33.37
N ALA A 315 -7.68 -15.56 -32.31
CA ALA A 315 -8.51 -14.42 -31.91
C ALA A 315 -7.66 -13.19 -31.52
N ARG A 316 -6.51 -13.38 -30.86
CA ARG A 316 -5.58 -12.27 -30.57
C ARG A 316 -4.96 -11.70 -31.84
N ALA A 317 -4.49 -12.56 -32.75
CA ALA A 317 -3.92 -12.12 -34.03
C ALA A 317 -4.92 -11.30 -34.85
N LEU A 318 -6.18 -11.74 -34.94
CA LEU A 318 -7.24 -10.99 -35.62
C LEU A 318 -7.56 -9.65 -34.94
N TRP A 319 -7.49 -9.60 -33.61
CA TRP A 319 -7.70 -8.36 -32.86
C TRP A 319 -6.60 -7.33 -33.11
N ASP A 320 -5.35 -7.79 -33.21
CA ASP A 320 -4.19 -6.95 -33.51
C ASP A 320 -4.19 -6.46 -34.97
N GLU A 321 -4.86 -7.18 -35.89
CA GLU A 321 -5.00 -6.80 -37.30
C GLU A 321 -6.04 -5.68 -37.53
N SER A 322 -6.97 -5.45 -36.60
CA SER A 322 -8.09 -4.52 -36.79
C SER A 322 -7.85 -3.12 -36.21
N ASP A 323 -7.03 -2.31 -36.90
CA ASP A 323 -7.32 -0.87 -37.15
C ASP A 323 -6.42 -0.24 -38.25
N THR A 324 -6.35 -0.86 -39.44
CA THR A 324 -6.20 -0.04 -40.65
C THR A 324 -7.61 0.25 -41.15
N GLY A 325 -8.20 1.33 -40.62
CA GLY A 325 -9.47 1.87 -41.12
C GLY A 325 -9.42 2.04 -42.65
N PRO A 326 -10.58 2.11 -43.33
CA PRO A 326 -10.59 2.30 -44.78
C PRO A 326 -9.78 3.54 -45.11
N GLU A 327 -8.69 3.37 -45.88
CA GLU A 327 -8.02 4.48 -46.52
C GLU A 327 -9.11 5.30 -47.19
N ASP A 328 -9.22 6.57 -46.80
CA ASP A 328 -9.99 7.59 -47.50
C ASP A 328 -9.43 7.57 -48.92
N THR A 329 -10.08 6.80 -49.81
CA THR A 329 -9.79 6.82 -51.23
C THR A 329 -10.15 8.21 -51.69
N THR A 330 -9.15 9.06 -51.67
CA THR A 330 -9.09 10.32 -52.39
C THR A 330 -9.38 9.99 -53.85
N GLU A 331 -10.65 10.11 -54.24
CA GLU A 331 -11.04 10.18 -55.64
C GLU A 331 -10.46 11.48 -56.22
N SER A 332 -9.19 11.41 -56.64
CA SER A 332 -8.66 12.32 -57.63
C SER A 332 -8.99 11.79 -59.02
N GLY A 333 -10.04 12.36 -59.63
CA GLY A 333 -10.10 12.64 -61.06
C GLY A 333 -10.73 11.59 -61.99
N ALA A 334 -11.87 11.95 -62.59
CA ALA A 334 -11.98 12.08 -64.05
C ALA A 334 -13.26 12.82 -64.46
N SER A 335 -13.08 13.83 -65.31
CA SER A 335 -14.07 14.67 -65.95
C SER A 335 -15.14 13.94 -66.76
N ARG A 336 -16.37 14.47 -66.70
CA ARG A 336 -17.11 14.97 -67.88
C ARG A 336 -18.17 15.99 -67.47
#